data_AF-A0A2V8LBV8-F1
#
_entry.id   AF-A0A2V8LBV8-F1
#
_cell.length_a   1.000
_cell.length_b   1.000
_cell.length_c   1.000
_cell.angle_alpha   90.00
_cell.angle_beta   90.00
_cell.angle_gamma   90.00
#
_symmetry.space_group_name_H-M   'P 1'
#
loop_
_entity.id
_entity.type
_entity.pdbx_description
1 polymer ?
#
loop_
_entity_poly.entity_id
_entity_poly.type
_entity_poly.pdbx_seq_one_letter_code
_entity_poly.pdbx_strand_id
1 'polypeptide(L)'
;MSVNKLLIVVLILPALWSITYAQPRITIDHNDNKTANAEFRFQRVPSPSRNDAGAKAIWTIIDAEPDGNSPDIGALNDGLWPDSEDQPRRNFFLSAGSGGGRLLMDLGSVIDVAQVNSYSWHSGSRGPQLYRLWAGDGSAPNFDASPKGTVDPASCGWTSIAIVDTRTDEEDGGQYGVSISAPAGTLGRYRYLLFDLYPTEVADNFGNTFYSEIDVVAKK
;
A
#
# COMPACT_ATOMS: atom_id res chain seq x y z
N MET A 1 27.19 -45.50 54.27
CA MET A 1 27.52 -44.51 53.22
C MET A 1 26.33 -44.42 52.28
N SER A 2 25.52 -43.37 52.40
CA SER A 2 24.37 -43.11 51.51
C SER A 2 24.71 -41.95 50.60
N VAL A 3 24.64 -42.15 49.30
CA VAL A 3 24.88 -41.09 48.29
C VAL A 3 23.51 -40.62 47.79
N ASN A 4 23.12 -39.41 48.20
CA ASN A 4 21.95 -38.73 47.68
C ASN A 4 22.18 -38.38 46.20
N LYS A 5 21.34 -38.90 45.30
CA LYS A 5 21.28 -38.45 43.91
C LYS A 5 20.40 -37.20 43.84
N LEU A 6 21.03 -36.06 43.57
CA LEU A 6 20.35 -34.80 43.30
C LEU A 6 19.75 -34.85 41.88
N LEU A 7 18.42 -34.85 41.75
CA LEU A 7 17.75 -34.65 40.47
C LEU A 7 17.74 -33.15 40.15
N ILE A 8 18.38 -32.78 39.03
CA ILE A 8 18.26 -31.45 38.43
C ILE A 8 17.12 -31.50 37.42
N VAL A 9 16.02 -30.79 37.70
CA VAL A 9 14.93 -30.54 36.75
C VAL A 9 15.30 -29.29 35.97
N VAL A 10 15.58 -29.44 34.67
CA VAL A 10 15.82 -28.30 33.76
C VAL A 10 14.47 -27.85 33.22
N LEU A 11 13.98 -26.70 33.70
CA LEU A 11 12.84 -25.99 33.11
C LEU A 11 13.31 -25.29 31.82
N ILE A 12 12.92 -25.82 30.66
CA ILE A 12 13.10 -25.15 29.38
C ILE A 12 11.95 -24.16 29.22
N LEU A 13 12.20 -22.89 29.53
CA LEU A 13 11.30 -21.79 29.17
C LEU A 13 11.39 -21.55 27.66
N PRO A 14 10.28 -21.64 26.89
CA PRO A 14 10.29 -21.22 25.50
C PRO A 14 10.54 -19.71 25.45
N ALA A 15 11.67 -19.31 24.87
CA ALA A 15 11.92 -17.93 24.54
C ALA A 15 10.87 -17.50 23.52
N LEU A 16 9.97 -16.58 23.91
CA LEU A 16 9.11 -15.87 22.96
C LEU A 16 9.99 -14.91 22.19
N TRP A 17 10.30 -15.25 20.93
CA TRP A 17 11.00 -14.35 20.03
C TRP A 17 10.00 -13.27 19.61
N SER A 18 10.01 -12.14 20.32
CA SER A 18 9.34 -10.94 19.85
C SER A 18 10.09 -10.42 18.62
N ILE A 19 9.58 -10.74 17.42
CA ILE A 19 10.07 -10.14 16.19
C ILE A 19 9.60 -8.68 16.20
N THR A 20 10.50 -7.78 16.62
CA THR A 20 10.28 -6.34 16.46
C THR A 20 10.50 -6.01 14.99
N TYR A 21 9.42 -5.81 14.23
CA TYR A 21 9.53 -5.22 12.90
C TYR A 21 9.98 -3.77 13.06
N ALA A 22 11.10 -3.40 12.43
CA ALA A 22 11.51 -2.01 12.36
C ALA A 22 10.41 -1.20 11.68
N GLN A 23 10.13 0.01 12.18
CA GLN A 23 9.14 0.90 11.59
C GLN A 23 9.46 1.10 10.09
N PRO A 24 8.47 0.93 9.20
CA PRO A 24 8.66 1.20 7.78
C PRO A 24 9.13 2.63 7.53
N ARG A 25 10.02 2.79 6.55
CA ARG A 25 10.44 4.07 6.01
C ARG A 25 9.51 4.43 4.85
N ILE A 26 8.88 5.59 4.95
CA ILE A 26 8.09 6.18 3.87
C ILE A 26 8.96 7.25 3.20
N THR A 27 9.18 7.11 1.90
CA THR A 27 9.84 8.12 1.06
C THR A 27 8.82 8.68 0.09
N ILE A 28 8.69 10.00 0.03
CA ILE A 28 7.71 10.69 -0.81
C ILE A 28 8.49 11.65 -1.69
N ASP A 29 8.26 11.60 -2.99
CA ASP A 29 8.71 12.62 -3.92
C ASP A 29 7.52 13.19 -4.68
N HIS A 30 7.66 14.44 -5.10
CA HIS A 30 6.64 15.20 -5.81
C HIS A 30 7.31 15.91 -6.99
N ASN A 31 6.78 15.72 -8.18
CA ASN A 31 7.07 16.57 -9.34
C ASN A 31 5.87 17.49 -9.51
N ASP A 32 6.08 18.80 -9.37
CA ASP A 32 5.02 19.80 -9.56
C ASP A 32 4.47 19.80 -11.00
N ASN A 33 3.40 20.56 -11.26
CA ASN A 33 2.80 20.68 -12.59
C ASN A 33 3.77 21.19 -13.68
N LYS A 34 4.93 21.75 -13.32
CA LYS A 34 5.94 22.25 -14.28
C LYS A 34 6.97 21.18 -14.63
N THR A 35 7.21 20.23 -13.73
CA THR A 35 8.26 19.21 -13.85
C THR A 35 7.72 17.81 -14.13
N ALA A 36 6.46 17.56 -13.78
CA ALA A 36 5.74 16.33 -14.08
C ALA A 36 5.74 16.00 -15.58
N ASN A 37 6.04 14.75 -15.92
CA ASN A 37 6.07 14.27 -17.29
C ASN A 37 5.93 12.74 -17.37
N ALA A 38 5.64 12.22 -18.57
CA ALA A 38 5.33 10.81 -18.81
C ALA A 38 6.43 9.79 -18.37
N GLU A 39 7.64 10.24 -18.05
CA GLU A 39 8.71 9.35 -17.60
C GLU A 39 8.58 8.91 -16.13
N PHE A 40 7.77 9.59 -15.31
CA PHE A 40 7.61 9.29 -13.87
C PHE A 40 8.97 9.11 -13.15
N ARG A 41 9.92 10.01 -13.41
CA ARG A 41 11.20 10.03 -12.70
C ARG A 41 11.08 10.83 -11.42
N PHE A 42 11.47 10.22 -10.32
CA PHE A 42 11.55 10.87 -9.02
C PHE A 42 13.00 10.86 -8.51
N GLN A 43 13.30 11.70 -7.54
CA GLN A 43 14.67 11.87 -7.02
C GLN A 43 15.15 10.66 -6.20
N ARG A 44 14.24 10.06 -5.44
CA ARG A 44 14.47 9.03 -4.41
C ARG A 44 13.51 7.85 -4.57
N VAL A 45 12.27 8.11 -4.95
CA VAL A 45 11.29 7.05 -5.23
C VAL A 45 11.64 6.39 -6.57
N PRO A 46 11.67 5.05 -6.66
CA PRO A 46 11.85 4.38 -7.94
C PRO A 46 10.73 4.75 -8.92
N SER A 47 11.02 4.85 -10.21
CA SER A 47 9.99 4.94 -11.25
C SER A 47 9.13 3.66 -11.31
N PRO A 48 7.87 3.75 -11.76
CA PRO A 48 7.00 2.59 -11.91
C PRO A 48 7.63 1.54 -12.85
N SER A 49 7.38 0.27 -12.55
CA SER A 49 8.00 -0.88 -13.18
C SER A 49 6.96 -1.84 -13.72
N ARG A 50 7.11 -2.22 -15.00
CA ARG A 50 6.23 -3.21 -15.64
C ARG A 50 6.41 -4.66 -15.15
N ASN A 51 7.52 -4.93 -14.47
CA ASN A 51 7.98 -6.28 -14.13
C ASN A 51 8.35 -6.39 -12.65
N ASP A 52 7.47 -5.95 -11.76
CA ASP A 52 7.59 -6.13 -10.32
C ASP A 52 6.82 -7.41 -9.85
N ALA A 53 6.80 -7.67 -8.55
CA ALA A 53 6.14 -8.85 -7.97
C ALA A 53 4.61 -8.72 -7.91
N GLY A 54 4.09 -7.51 -7.96
CA GLY A 54 2.66 -7.16 -8.00
C GLY A 54 2.06 -7.15 -9.42
N ALA A 55 2.87 -7.18 -10.48
CA ALA A 55 2.42 -7.18 -11.88
C ALA A 55 1.46 -8.32 -12.27
N LYS A 56 1.38 -9.39 -11.47
CA LYS A 56 0.43 -10.51 -11.65
C LYS A 56 -0.57 -10.67 -10.52
N ALA A 57 -0.58 -9.72 -9.58
CA ALA A 57 -1.52 -9.73 -8.48
C ALA A 57 -2.94 -9.52 -8.98
N ILE A 58 -3.90 -10.05 -8.23
CA ILE A 58 -5.32 -9.84 -8.49
C ILE A 58 -5.79 -8.70 -7.60
N TRP A 59 -6.38 -7.69 -8.24
CA TRP A 59 -7.05 -6.61 -7.53
C TRP A 59 -8.53 -6.92 -7.32
N THR A 60 -9.06 -6.54 -6.17
CA THR A 60 -10.48 -6.67 -5.83
C THR A 60 -10.96 -5.44 -5.08
N ILE A 61 -12.10 -4.90 -5.49
CA ILE A 61 -12.81 -3.86 -4.72
C ILE A 61 -13.52 -4.54 -3.56
N ILE A 62 -13.07 -4.26 -2.33
CA ILE A 62 -13.68 -4.81 -1.12
C ILE A 62 -14.87 -3.98 -0.70
N ASP A 63 -14.68 -2.66 -0.62
CA ASP A 63 -15.72 -1.71 -0.20
C ASP A 63 -15.36 -0.32 -0.73
N ALA A 64 -15.69 -0.07 -1.99
CA ALA A 64 -15.48 1.20 -2.66
C ALA A 64 -16.41 1.32 -3.87
N GLU A 65 -16.62 2.54 -4.35
CA GLU A 65 -17.36 2.82 -5.58
C GLU A 65 -16.44 3.54 -6.56
N PRO A 66 -15.92 2.86 -7.60
CA PRO A 66 -15.14 3.52 -8.66
C PRO A 66 -15.99 4.56 -9.38
N ASP A 67 -15.35 5.64 -9.84
CA ASP A 67 -16.04 6.59 -10.71
C ASP A 67 -16.36 5.97 -12.08
N GLY A 68 -17.46 6.38 -12.72
CA GLY A 68 -17.83 5.88 -14.04
C GLY A 68 -16.83 6.20 -15.16
N ASN A 69 -15.94 7.18 -14.96
CA ASN A 69 -14.84 7.50 -15.87
C ASN A 69 -13.54 6.77 -15.53
N SER A 70 -13.46 6.15 -14.36
CA SER A 70 -12.33 5.33 -13.94
C SER A 70 -12.18 4.10 -14.86
N PRO A 71 -10.95 3.61 -15.11
CA PRO A 71 -10.75 2.33 -15.76
C PRO A 71 -11.14 1.19 -14.82
N ASP A 72 -11.01 -0.03 -15.32
CA ASP A 72 -11.05 -1.21 -14.47
C ASP A 72 -9.94 -1.14 -13.40
N ILE A 73 -10.16 -1.76 -12.23
CA ILE A 73 -9.20 -1.78 -11.12
C ILE A 73 -7.85 -2.40 -11.51
N GLY A 74 -7.80 -3.24 -12.55
CA GLY A 74 -6.55 -3.75 -13.11
C GLY A 74 -5.57 -2.67 -13.60
N ALA A 75 -6.03 -1.42 -13.80
CA ALA A 75 -5.14 -0.30 -14.11
C ALA A 75 -4.14 0.04 -12.98
N LEU A 76 -4.32 -0.51 -11.78
CA LEU A 76 -3.37 -0.36 -10.67
C LEU A 76 -2.12 -1.24 -10.80
N ASN A 77 -2.08 -2.18 -11.75
CA ASN A 77 -0.91 -3.03 -12.00
C ASN A 77 -0.80 -3.52 -13.45
N ASP A 78 -1.29 -2.75 -14.42
CA ASP A 78 -1.24 -3.13 -15.84
C ASP A 78 0.10 -2.74 -16.51
N GLY A 79 1.00 -2.07 -15.78
CA GLY A 79 2.27 -1.56 -16.27
C GLY A 79 2.10 -0.38 -17.22
N LEU A 80 0.96 0.30 -17.23
CA LEU A 80 0.67 1.47 -18.04
C LEU A 80 0.32 2.64 -17.11
N TRP A 81 1.03 3.76 -17.28
CA TRP A 81 0.79 4.98 -16.53
C TRP A 81 0.44 6.14 -17.47
N PRO A 82 -0.20 7.21 -16.96
CA PRO A 82 -0.60 8.34 -17.78
C PRO A 82 0.60 9.07 -18.42
N ASP A 83 0.40 9.68 -19.58
CA ASP A 83 1.39 10.57 -20.22
C ASP A 83 1.02 12.06 -20.14
N SER A 84 -0.15 12.37 -19.56
CA SER A 84 -0.57 13.73 -19.22
C SER A 84 -1.33 13.78 -17.89
N GLU A 85 -1.42 14.97 -17.31
CA GLU A 85 -1.96 15.22 -15.97
C GLU A 85 -3.46 14.95 -15.80
N ASP A 86 -4.25 14.95 -16.86
CA ASP A 86 -5.67 14.61 -16.79
C ASP A 86 -6.00 13.46 -17.76
N GLN A 87 -5.72 12.24 -17.31
CA GLN A 87 -6.02 11.01 -18.05
C GLN A 87 -6.81 10.03 -17.19
N PRO A 88 -8.12 10.22 -17.06
CA PRO A 88 -8.97 9.34 -16.28
C PRO A 88 -8.82 7.88 -16.65
N ARG A 89 -8.69 7.54 -17.95
CA ARG A 89 -8.55 6.15 -18.42
C ARG A 89 -7.22 5.47 -18.07
N ARG A 90 -6.26 6.18 -17.48
CA ARG A 90 -4.95 5.69 -17.03
C ARG A 90 -4.74 5.83 -15.53
N ASN A 91 -5.79 6.23 -14.79
CA ASN A 91 -5.73 6.37 -13.35
C ASN A 91 -6.96 5.71 -12.75
N PHE A 92 -6.80 4.80 -11.80
CA PHE A 92 -7.91 4.33 -11.00
C PHE A 92 -8.28 5.38 -9.94
N PHE A 93 -9.58 5.63 -9.75
CA PHE A 93 -10.09 6.59 -8.77
C PHE A 93 -11.54 6.30 -8.39
N LEU A 94 -11.88 6.69 -7.17
CA LEU A 94 -13.20 6.50 -6.60
C LEU A 94 -14.16 7.64 -6.98
N SER A 95 -15.45 7.34 -6.93
CA SER A 95 -16.54 8.26 -7.25
C SER A 95 -16.44 9.55 -6.45
N ALA A 96 -16.81 10.65 -7.10
CA ALA A 96 -16.86 11.96 -6.46
C ALA A 96 -17.80 11.94 -5.24
N GLY A 97 -17.36 12.56 -4.14
CA GLY A 97 -18.10 12.63 -2.87
C GLY A 97 -18.06 11.35 -2.03
N SER A 98 -17.39 10.28 -2.49
CA SER A 98 -17.18 9.08 -1.68
C SER A 98 -16.12 9.33 -0.60
N GLY A 99 -16.28 8.69 0.57
CA GLY A 99 -15.39 8.82 1.72
C GLY A 99 -14.09 8.02 1.61
N GLY A 100 -13.69 7.62 0.40
CA GLY A 100 -12.61 6.67 0.16
C GLY A 100 -13.13 5.24 -0.01
N GLY A 101 -12.27 4.25 0.26
CA GLY A 101 -12.66 2.85 0.10
C GLY A 101 -11.52 1.86 0.23
N ARG A 102 -11.86 0.58 0.21
CA ARG A 102 -10.92 -0.53 0.41
C ARG A 102 -10.69 -1.34 -0.85
N LEU A 103 -9.43 -1.46 -1.22
CA LEU A 103 -8.95 -2.25 -2.35
C LEU A 103 -7.99 -3.33 -1.85
N LEU A 104 -8.21 -4.56 -2.29
CA LEU A 104 -7.34 -5.70 -1.97
C LEU A 104 -6.45 -6.00 -3.18
N MET A 105 -5.16 -6.15 -2.93
CA MET A 105 -4.21 -6.83 -3.81
C MET A 105 -3.88 -8.22 -3.23
N ASP A 106 -4.19 -9.27 -3.98
CA ASP A 106 -3.74 -10.65 -3.70
C ASP A 106 -2.55 -11.00 -4.59
N LEU A 107 -1.37 -11.15 -3.98
CA LEU A 107 -0.11 -11.52 -4.64
C LEU A 107 -0.08 -12.98 -5.13
N GLY A 108 -1.12 -13.77 -4.83
CA GLY A 108 -1.28 -15.18 -5.19
C GLY A 108 -0.49 -16.15 -4.31
N SER A 109 0.55 -15.68 -3.61
CA SER A 109 1.35 -16.46 -2.68
C SER A 109 2.00 -15.58 -1.62
N VAL A 110 2.44 -16.18 -0.50
CA VAL A 110 3.18 -15.45 0.53
C VAL A 110 4.61 -15.21 0.05
N ILE A 111 4.98 -13.96 -0.16
CA ILE A 111 6.33 -13.54 -0.56
C ILE A 111 6.98 -12.68 0.52
N ASP A 112 8.31 -12.56 0.48
CA ASP A 112 9.04 -11.59 1.28
C ASP A 112 8.98 -10.21 0.59
N VAL A 113 8.17 -9.30 1.11
CA VAL A 113 7.93 -7.98 0.52
C VAL A 113 9.02 -7.02 0.99
N ALA A 114 9.83 -6.50 0.07
CA ALA A 114 10.86 -5.50 0.37
C ALA A 114 10.32 -4.07 0.37
N GLN A 115 9.40 -3.79 -0.56
CA GLN A 115 8.92 -2.44 -0.83
C GLN A 115 7.55 -2.48 -1.51
N VAL A 116 6.74 -1.45 -1.25
CA VAL A 116 5.50 -1.14 -1.98
C VAL A 116 5.59 0.30 -2.44
N ASN A 117 5.39 0.54 -3.73
CA ASN A 117 5.39 1.87 -4.32
C ASN A 117 4.01 2.22 -4.87
N SER A 118 3.60 3.47 -4.71
CA SER A 118 2.35 3.98 -5.27
C SER A 118 2.56 5.28 -6.02
N TYR A 119 1.90 5.41 -7.17
CA TYR A 119 2.06 6.53 -8.07
C TYR A 119 0.71 7.17 -8.36
N SER A 120 0.71 8.49 -8.51
CA SER A 120 -0.48 9.26 -8.89
C SER A 120 -0.11 10.46 -9.73
N TRP A 121 -1.04 10.92 -10.56
CA TRP A 121 -0.88 12.17 -11.31
C TRP A 121 -2.23 12.85 -11.54
N HIS A 122 -2.36 14.09 -11.08
CA HIS A 122 -3.42 15.00 -11.49
C HIS A 122 -2.94 16.45 -11.44
N SER A 123 -3.58 17.37 -12.16
CA SER A 123 -3.22 18.80 -12.14
C SER A 123 -3.59 19.55 -10.85
N GLY A 124 -4.24 18.90 -9.89
CA GLY A 124 -4.81 19.54 -8.69
C GLY A 124 -5.00 18.57 -7.51
N SER A 125 -6.02 18.79 -6.66
CA SER A 125 -6.24 18.08 -5.38
C SER A 125 -6.36 16.54 -5.46
N ARG A 126 -6.54 16.00 -6.66
CA ARG A 126 -6.57 14.56 -6.96
C ARG A 126 -5.18 13.94 -7.19
N GLY A 127 -4.12 14.74 -7.17
CA GLY A 127 -2.74 14.29 -7.29
C GLY A 127 -2.23 13.65 -6.00
N PRO A 128 -2.32 14.32 -4.83
CA PRO A 128 -1.87 13.76 -3.57
C PRO A 128 -2.50 12.41 -3.22
N GLN A 129 -1.84 11.64 -2.34
CA GLN A 129 -2.27 10.32 -1.89
C GLN A 129 -2.50 10.33 -0.39
N LEU A 130 -3.64 9.77 0.05
CA LEU A 130 -3.95 9.55 1.46
C LEU A 130 -4.51 8.14 1.65
N TYR A 131 -3.73 7.27 2.31
CA TYR A 131 -4.17 5.90 2.55
C TYR A 131 -3.45 5.25 3.74
N ARG A 132 -4.05 4.18 4.27
CA ARG A 132 -3.36 3.23 5.14
C ARG A 132 -3.11 1.94 4.38
N LEU A 133 -1.88 1.45 4.44
CA LEU A 133 -1.51 0.14 3.93
C LEU A 133 -1.55 -0.88 5.06
N TRP A 134 -2.33 -1.94 4.85
CA TRP A 134 -2.35 -3.12 5.69
C TRP A 134 -1.78 -4.32 4.94
N ALA A 135 -1.24 -5.29 5.68
CA ALA A 135 -0.77 -6.54 5.10
C ALA A 135 -1.12 -7.75 5.96
N GLY A 136 -1.25 -8.91 5.30
CA GLY A 136 -1.50 -10.20 5.93
C GLY A 136 -0.99 -11.36 5.06
N ASP A 137 -0.64 -12.48 5.71
CA ASP A 137 -0.29 -13.73 5.02
C ASP A 137 -1.49 -14.71 4.93
N GLY A 138 -2.59 -14.38 5.60
CA GLY A 138 -3.81 -15.18 5.65
C GLY A 138 -3.81 -16.30 6.68
N SER A 139 -2.78 -16.39 7.54
CA SER A 139 -2.63 -17.49 8.50
C SER A 139 -3.33 -17.22 9.84
N ALA A 140 -3.72 -15.98 10.13
CA ALA A 140 -4.41 -15.65 11.38
C ALA A 140 -5.76 -16.42 11.46
N PRO A 141 -6.11 -17.04 12.61
CA PRO A 141 -7.33 -17.84 12.73
C PRO A 141 -8.64 -17.09 12.42
N ASN A 142 -8.63 -15.78 12.62
CA ASN A 142 -9.72 -14.85 12.36
C ASN A 142 -9.49 -14.00 11.10
N PHE A 143 -8.58 -14.42 10.21
CA PHE A 143 -8.28 -13.66 9.00
C PHE A 143 -9.52 -13.53 8.11
N ASP A 144 -9.95 -12.30 7.88
CA ASP A 144 -10.95 -11.95 6.88
C ASP A 144 -10.25 -11.19 5.75
N ALA A 145 -10.23 -11.76 4.54
CA ALA A 145 -9.60 -11.14 3.37
C ALA A 145 -10.42 -9.95 2.82
N SER A 146 -11.67 -9.79 3.24
CA SER A 146 -12.60 -8.81 2.67
C SER A 146 -13.28 -7.95 3.76
N PRO A 147 -12.53 -7.33 4.68
CA PRO A 147 -13.11 -6.53 5.74
C PRO A 147 -13.74 -5.26 5.14
N LYS A 148 -15.07 -5.15 5.22
CA LYS A 148 -15.82 -3.95 4.82
C LYS A 148 -15.44 -2.74 5.67
N GLY A 149 -15.69 -1.52 5.20
CA GLY A 149 -15.25 -0.27 5.81
C GLY A 149 -15.63 -0.09 7.29
N THR A 150 -16.71 -0.74 7.73
CA THR A 150 -17.15 -0.75 9.14
C THR A 150 -16.35 -1.68 10.06
N VAL A 151 -15.48 -2.54 9.50
CA VAL A 151 -14.67 -3.51 10.24
C VAL A 151 -13.24 -2.96 10.35
N ASP A 152 -12.67 -2.94 11.55
CA ASP A 152 -11.25 -2.64 11.75
C ASP A 152 -10.41 -3.83 11.25
N PRO A 153 -9.55 -3.68 10.23
CA PRO A 153 -8.72 -4.77 9.74
C PRO A 153 -7.87 -5.42 10.83
N ALA A 154 -7.42 -4.65 11.84
CA ALA A 154 -6.64 -5.19 12.96
C ALA A 154 -7.42 -6.25 13.76
N SER A 155 -8.75 -6.13 13.82
CA SER A 155 -9.63 -7.07 14.52
C SER A 155 -9.82 -8.41 13.80
N CYS A 156 -9.43 -8.48 12.52
CA CYS A 156 -9.61 -9.66 11.66
C CYS A 156 -8.31 -10.06 10.94
N GLY A 157 -7.18 -9.97 11.66
CA GLY A 157 -5.92 -10.61 11.26
C GLY A 157 -5.01 -9.78 10.36
N TRP A 158 -5.28 -8.49 10.16
CA TRP A 158 -4.41 -7.60 9.41
C TRP A 158 -3.41 -6.86 10.30
N THR A 159 -2.25 -6.54 9.74
CA THR A 159 -1.23 -5.68 10.38
C THR A 159 -1.12 -4.37 9.62
N SER A 160 -1.21 -3.24 10.32
CA SER A 160 -0.97 -1.92 9.71
C SER A 160 0.52 -1.76 9.42
N ILE A 161 0.88 -1.48 8.17
CA ILE A 161 2.26 -1.30 7.72
C ILE A 161 2.63 0.18 7.74
N ALA A 162 1.81 1.02 7.10
CA ALA A 162 2.10 2.44 6.96
C ALA A 162 0.82 3.27 6.83
N ILE A 163 0.92 4.54 7.21
CA ILE A 163 -0.07 5.57 6.88
C ILE A 163 0.66 6.57 5.99
N VAL A 164 0.14 6.78 4.79
CA VAL A 164 0.69 7.69 3.78
C VAL A 164 -0.21 8.90 3.70
N ASP A 165 0.40 10.07 3.77
CA ASP A 165 -0.22 11.36 3.52
C ASP A 165 0.80 12.21 2.76
N THR A 166 0.53 12.51 1.49
CA THR A 166 1.44 13.29 0.64
C THR A 166 0.99 14.74 0.47
N ARG A 167 -0.05 15.17 1.19
CA ARG A 167 -0.52 16.56 1.13
C ARG A 167 0.53 17.47 1.78
N THR A 168 0.63 18.68 1.25
CA THR A 168 1.51 19.73 1.77
C THR A 168 0.73 21.03 1.84
N ASP A 169 1.34 22.08 2.40
CA ASP A 169 0.77 23.44 2.38
C ASP A 169 1.02 24.15 1.03
N GLU A 170 1.64 23.48 0.06
CA GLU A 170 1.91 24.02 -1.28
C GLU A 170 0.72 23.75 -2.23
N GLU A 171 0.79 24.29 -3.46
CA GLU A 171 -0.25 24.04 -4.46
C GLU A 171 -0.34 22.54 -4.80
N ASP A 172 -1.56 22.00 -4.72
CA ASP A 172 -1.83 20.62 -5.09
C ASP A 172 -1.60 20.38 -6.59
N GLY A 173 -1.32 19.12 -6.93
CA GLY A 173 -1.22 18.65 -8.30
C GLY A 173 0.16 18.15 -8.65
N GLY A 174 0.39 17.78 -9.91
CA GLY A 174 1.60 17.11 -10.35
C GLY A 174 1.60 15.61 -10.04
N GLN A 175 2.80 15.02 -10.06
CA GLN A 175 3.01 13.59 -9.84
C GLN A 175 3.51 13.33 -8.43
N TYR A 176 2.92 12.34 -7.78
CA TYR A 176 3.39 11.87 -6.48
C TYR A 176 3.90 10.44 -6.62
N GLY A 177 5.10 10.22 -6.11
CA GLY A 177 5.68 8.91 -5.91
C GLY A 177 5.80 8.65 -4.42
N VAL A 178 5.33 7.49 -3.97
CA VAL A 178 5.51 7.03 -2.58
C VAL A 178 6.20 5.69 -2.61
N SER A 179 7.17 5.51 -1.73
CA SER A 179 7.87 4.24 -1.51
C SER A 179 7.83 3.90 -0.01
N ILE A 180 7.10 2.85 0.33
CA ILE A 180 7.10 2.23 1.66
C ILE A 180 8.12 1.10 1.62
N SER A 181 9.18 1.19 2.41
CA SER A 181 10.23 0.17 2.49
C SER A 181 10.68 -0.06 3.93
N ALA A 182 11.45 -1.10 4.20
CA ALA A 182 12.04 -1.30 5.52
C ALA A 182 13.55 -1.07 5.51
N PRO A 183 14.13 -0.41 6.54
CA PRO A 183 15.59 -0.28 6.67
C PRO A 183 16.33 -1.63 6.69
N ALA A 184 15.68 -2.68 7.21
CA ALA A 184 16.22 -4.04 7.27
C ALA A 184 16.04 -4.85 5.96
N GLY A 185 15.52 -4.23 4.91
CA GLY A 185 15.34 -4.82 3.58
C GLY A 185 14.09 -5.70 3.41
N THR A 186 13.21 -5.78 4.41
CA THR A 186 11.89 -6.44 4.30
C THR A 186 10.84 -5.77 5.17
N LEU A 187 9.67 -5.50 4.60
CA LEU A 187 8.46 -5.10 5.33
C LEU A 187 7.83 -6.29 6.05
N GLY A 188 8.05 -7.51 5.57
CA GLY A 188 7.53 -8.76 6.13
C GLY A 188 7.13 -9.76 5.05
N ARG A 189 6.63 -10.92 5.50
CA ARG A 189 6.13 -11.97 4.61
C ARG A 189 4.62 -11.86 4.47
N TYR A 190 4.14 -11.54 3.28
CA TYR A 190 2.73 -11.25 3.04
C TYR A 190 2.24 -11.84 1.71
N ARG A 191 0.95 -12.14 1.66
CA ARG A 191 0.23 -12.47 0.42
C ARG A 191 -0.75 -11.37 0.04
N TYR A 192 -1.40 -10.77 1.04
CA TYR A 192 -2.45 -9.80 0.85
C TYR A 192 -1.97 -8.42 1.28
N LEU A 193 -2.23 -7.42 0.45
CA LEU A 193 -2.08 -6.01 0.75
C LEU A 193 -3.45 -5.35 0.63
N LEU A 194 -3.87 -4.61 1.65
CA LEU A 194 -5.15 -3.89 1.65
C LEU A 194 -4.87 -2.39 1.72
N PHE A 195 -5.31 -1.69 0.68
CA PHE A 195 -5.25 -0.23 0.58
C PHE A 195 -6.56 0.34 1.09
N ASP A 196 -6.50 1.00 2.24
CA ASP A 196 -7.61 1.73 2.85
C ASP A 196 -7.45 3.21 2.47
N LEU A 197 -8.12 3.59 1.38
CA LEU A 197 -8.00 4.89 0.73
C LEU A 197 -8.90 5.91 1.40
N TYR A 198 -8.45 7.17 1.47
CA TYR A 198 -9.23 8.30 1.97
C TYR A 198 -9.13 9.48 0.99
N PRO A 199 -10.15 10.36 0.94
CA PRO A 199 -10.08 11.57 0.13
C PRO A 199 -9.04 12.54 0.72
N THR A 200 -8.29 13.21 -0.15
CA THR A 200 -7.25 14.18 0.21
C THR A 200 -7.85 15.47 0.75
N GLU A 201 -9.05 15.83 0.31
CA GLU A 201 -9.83 16.97 0.77
C GLU A 201 -11.34 16.70 0.66
N VAL A 202 -12.14 17.54 1.30
CA VAL A 202 -13.61 17.47 1.30
C VAL A 202 -14.25 18.85 1.10
N ALA A 203 -13.47 19.82 0.62
CA ALA A 203 -13.94 21.16 0.29
C ALA A 203 -14.85 21.13 -0.95
N ASP A 204 -14.59 20.20 -1.87
CA ASP A 204 -15.53 19.77 -2.89
C ASP A 204 -15.60 18.23 -2.99
N ASN A 205 -16.30 17.72 -4.01
CA ASN A 205 -16.52 16.27 -4.17
C ASN A 205 -15.35 15.54 -4.88
N PHE A 206 -14.31 16.25 -5.30
CA PHE A 206 -13.21 15.76 -6.12
C PHE A 206 -11.91 15.55 -5.32
N GLY A 207 -12.00 15.16 -4.06
CA GLY A 207 -10.82 14.81 -3.24
C GLY A 207 -10.27 13.38 -3.42
N ASN A 208 -10.88 12.53 -4.27
CA ASN A 208 -10.38 11.17 -4.50
C ASN A 208 -9.22 11.16 -5.51
N THR A 209 -8.09 10.58 -5.08
CA THR A 209 -6.82 10.49 -5.81
C THR A 209 -6.93 9.74 -7.13
N PHE A 210 -6.17 10.20 -8.14
CA PHE A 210 -5.89 9.52 -9.40
C PHE A 210 -4.66 8.60 -9.24
N TYR A 211 -4.90 7.34 -8.88
CA TYR A 211 -3.83 6.34 -8.74
C TYR A 211 -3.41 5.79 -10.11
N SER A 212 -2.14 6.00 -10.47
CA SER A 212 -1.58 5.63 -11.76
C SER A 212 -1.11 4.17 -11.84
N GLU A 213 -0.50 3.66 -10.77
CA GLU A 213 0.10 2.32 -10.70
C GLU A 213 0.50 2.03 -9.24
N ILE A 214 0.55 0.74 -8.88
CA ILE A 214 1.07 0.23 -7.61
C ILE A 214 2.05 -0.91 -7.87
N ASP A 215 3.29 -0.74 -7.43
CA ASP A 215 4.34 -1.76 -7.58
C ASP A 215 4.60 -2.45 -6.24
N VAL A 216 4.93 -3.75 -6.29
CA VAL A 216 5.43 -4.52 -5.14
C VAL A 216 6.78 -5.12 -5.48
N VAL A 217 7.81 -4.83 -4.68
CA VAL A 217 9.14 -5.41 -4.86
C VAL A 217 9.33 -6.54 -3.86
N ALA A 218 9.58 -7.75 -4.37
CA ALA A 218 10.01 -8.87 -3.53
C ALA A 218 11.48 -8.72 -3.13
N LYS A 219 11.82 -9.19 -1.94
CA LYS A 219 13.21 -9.35 -1.52
C LYS A 219 13.89 -10.40 -2.41
N LYS A 220 15.10 -10.09 -2.88
CA LYS A 220 15.94 -11.00 -3.65
C LYS A 220 16.66 -12.02 -2.77
#